data_AF-A0AA47B517-F1
#
_entry.id   AF-A0AA47B517-F1
#
_cell.length_a   1.000
_cell.length_b   1.000
_cell.length_c   1.000
_cell.angle_alpha   90.00
_cell.angle_beta   90.00
_cell.angle_gamma   90.00
#
_symmetry.space_group_name_H-M   'P 1'
#
loop_
_entity.id
_entity.type
_entity.pdbx_description
1 polymer ?
#
loop_
_entity_poly.entity_id
_entity_poly.type
_entity_poly.pdbx_seq_one_letter_code
_entity_poly.pdbx_strand_id
1 'polypeptide(L)'
;MNVYSRIFVTAKKHGMSIKELARKAQIGENSIYRWKTIKPSTQSLTKVARQLHVSTDYLLGQEESSNKKDCLDIADKNAQLLYEGQHVPEKYVNMLRFIMEEDRAEKTKTSKN
;
A
#
# COMPACT_ATOMS: atom_id res chain seq x y z
N MET A 1 2.13 11.03 -11.65
CA MET A 1 2.20 11.54 -10.26
C MET A 1 3.67 11.80 -9.92
N ASN A 2 4.03 12.93 -9.31
CA ASN A 2 5.43 13.25 -8.98
C ASN A 2 5.79 12.79 -7.54
N VAL A 3 7.07 12.59 -7.26
CA VAL A 3 7.65 12.23 -5.94
C VAL A 3 7.18 13.22 -4.86
N TYR A 4 7.22 14.53 -5.15
CA TYR A 4 6.69 15.54 -4.23
C TYR A 4 5.22 15.28 -3.88
N SER A 5 4.37 15.00 -4.89
CA SER A 5 2.94 14.78 -4.68
C SER A 5 2.69 13.53 -3.82
N ARG A 6 3.46 12.46 -4.01
CA ARG A 6 3.43 11.26 -3.16
C ARG A 6 3.77 11.60 -1.71
N ILE A 7 4.91 12.24 -1.50
CA ILE A 7 5.37 12.65 -0.16
C ILE A 7 4.31 13.54 0.51
N PHE A 8 3.71 14.46 -0.23
CA PHE A 8 2.65 15.34 0.29
C PHE A 8 1.41 14.56 0.74
N VAL A 9 0.94 13.63 -0.08
CA VAL A 9 -0.22 12.79 0.27
C VAL A 9 0.09 11.91 1.49
N THR A 10 1.28 11.28 1.53
CA THR A 10 1.70 10.44 2.65
C THR A 10 1.86 11.27 3.93
N ALA A 11 2.55 12.41 3.87
CA ALA A 11 2.70 13.30 5.03
C ALA A 11 1.35 13.77 5.58
N LYS A 12 0.41 14.12 4.70
CA LYS A 12 -0.95 14.50 5.09
C LYS A 12 -1.70 13.36 5.78
N LYS A 13 -1.54 12.11 5.31
CA LYS A 13 -2.11 10.92 5.98
C LYS A 13 -1.57 10.74 7.39
N HIS A 14 -0.31 11.08 7.63
CA HIS A 14 0.32 11.05 8.94
C HIS A 14 0.09 12.33 9.79
N GLY A 15 -0.73 13.27 9.32
CA GLY A 15 -0.99 14.52 10.04
C GLY A 15 0.22 15.45 10.17
N MET A 16 1.23 15.29 9.31
CA MET A 16 2.46 16.10 9.33
C MET A 16 2.51 17.08 8.15
N SER A 17 3.03 18.28 8.40
CA SER A 17 3.35 19.22 7.32
C SER A 17 4.69 18.87 6.65
N ILE A 18 4.88 19.32 5.40
CA ILE A 18 6.13 19.13 4.65
C ILE A 18 7.33 19.73 5.38
N LYS A 19 7.16 20.88 6.04
CA LYS A 19 8.22 21.53 6.80
C LYS A 19 8.62 20.72 8.03
N GLU A 20 7.63 20.19 8.76
CA GLU A 20 7.90 19.32 9.90
C GLU A 20 8.56 18.01 9.48
N LEU A 21 8.12 17.43 8.35
CA LEU A 21 8.75 16.25 7.78
C LEU A 21 10.21 16.52 7.41
N ALA A 22 10.52 17.64 6.76
CA ALA A 22 11.89 18.02 6.42
C ALA A 22 12.77 18.20 7.66
N ARG A 23 12.22 18.86 8.71
CA ARG A 23 12.89 19.05 10.00
C ARG A 23 13.19 17.71 10.68
N LYS A 24 12.20 16.81 10.74
CA LYS A 24 12.36 15.47 11.34
C LYS A 24 13.32 14.59 10.53
N ALA A 25 13.27 14.69 9.20
CA ALA A 25 14.17 13.98 8.30
C ALA A 25 15.57 14.61 8.20
N GLN A 26 15.87 15.69 8.94
CA GLN A 26 17.15 16.40 8.93
C GLN A 26 17.62 16.75 7.51
N ILE A 27 16.71 17.29 6.71
CA ILE A 27 16.99 17.84 5.38
C ILE A 27 16.55 19.30 5.33
N GLY A 28 17.14 20.09 4.43
CA GLY A 28 16.75 21.50 4.28
C GLY A 28 15.28 21.62 3.92
N GLU A 29 14.52 22.51 4.56
CA GLU A 29 13.07 22.66 4.39
C GLU A 29 12.64 22.87 2.92
N ASN A 30 13.48 23.54 2.14
CA ASN A 30 13.24 23.80 0.72
C ASN A 30 13.56 22.60 -0.19
N SER A 31 14.25 21.57 0.33
CA SER A 31 14.69 20.41 -0.45
C SER A 31 13.50 19.63 -1.00
N ILE A 32 12.47 19.40 -0.19
CA ILE A 32 11.28 18.64 -0.61
C ILE A 32 10.53 19.37 -1.73
N TYR A 33 10.42 20.70 -1.66
CA TYR A 33 9.77 21.50 -2.71
C TYR A 33 10.51 21.44 -4.05
N ARG A 34 11.84 21.34 -4.03
CA ARG A 34 12.66 21.17 -5.24
C ARG A 34 12.44 19.83 -5.93
N TRP A 35 11.92 18.82 -5.23
CA TRP A 35 11.63 17.51 -5.82
C TRP A 35 10.43 17.52 -6.78
N LYS A 36 9.80 18.68 -6.99
CA LYS A 36 8.87 18.91 -8.10
C LYS A 36 9.58 18.95 -9.46
N THR A 37 10.81 19.46 -9.50
CA THR A 37 11.55 19.69 -10.76
C THR A 37 12.87 18.92 -10.82
N ILE A 38 13.46 18.64 -9.67
CA ILE A 38 14.80 18.04 -9.55
C ILE A 38 14.69 16.66 -8.89
N LYS A 39 15.44 15.68 -9.39
CA LYS A 39 15.48 14.35 -8.77
C LYS A 39 16.13 14.41 -7.38
N PRO A 40 15.51 13.81 -6.35
CA PRO A 40 16.12 13.74 -5.02
C PRO A 40 17.40 12.90 -5.04
N SER A 41 18.34 13.21 -4.15
CA SER A 41 19.43 12.27 -3.87
C SER A 41 18.90 11.07 -3.09
N THR A 42 19.48 9.89 -3.33
CA THR A 42 19.12 8.65 -2.62
C THR A 42 19.19 8.82 -1.11
N GLN A 43 20.19 9.55 -0.61
CA GLN A 43 20.36 9.81 0.81
C GLN A 43 19.18 10.61 1.40
N SER A 44 18.80 11.73 0.78
CA SER A 44 17.72 12.58 1.27
C SER A 44 16.36 11.90 1.13
N LEU A 45 16.15 11.15 0.04
CA LEU A 45 14.94 10.36 -0.14
C LEU A 45 14.80 9.28 0.93
N THR A 46 15.89 8.58 1.26
CA THR A 46 15.90 7.52 2.28
C THR A 46 15.56 8.08 3.66
N LYS A 47 16.07 9.26 4.02
CA LYS A 47 15.73 9.92 5.29
C LYS A 47 14.24 10.23 5.38
N VAL A 48 13.65 10.76 4.30
CA VAL A 48 12.22 11.06 4.24
C VAL A 48 11.38 9.78 4.27
N ALA A 49 11.78 8.74 3.54
CA ALA A 49 11.12 7.44 3.51
C ALA A 49 11.06 6.80 4.91
N ARG A 50 12.20 6.81 5.63
CA ARG A 50 12.28 6.35 7.03
C ARG A 50 11.34 7.12 7.95
N GLN A 51 11.27 8.44 7.80
CA GLN A 51 10.41 9.28 8.65
C GLN A 51 8.91 9.07 8.39
N LEU A 52 8.55 8.66 7.18
CA LEU A 52 7.19 8.31 6.79
C LEU A 52 6.88 6.81 6.95
N HIS A 53 7.85 6.00 7.38
CA HIS A 53 7.73 4.53 7.47
C HIS A 53 7.27 3.87 6.16
N VAL A 54 7.79 4.36 5.02
CA VAL A 54 7.50 3.83 3.68
C VAL A 54 8.79 3.46 2.94
N SER A 55 8.69 2.67 1.88
CA SER A 55 9.82 2.35 1.01
C SER A 55 10.21 3.55 0.13
N THR A 56 11.48 3.63 -0.27
CA THR A 56 11.93 4.62 -1.26
C THR A 56 11.27 4.39 -2.62
N ASP A 57 10.98 3.13 -2.96
CA ASP A 57 10.34 2.74 -4.21
C ASP A 57 8.88 3.18 -4.29
N TYR A 58 8.18 3.17 -3.15
CA TYR A 58 6.84 3.76 -3.02
C TYR A 58 6.85 5.26 -3.36
N LEU A 59 7.84 6.00 -2.85
CA LEU A 59 7.97 7.45 -3.07
C LEU A 59 8.44 7.80 -4.49
N LEU A 60 9.29 6.96 -5.10
CA LEU A 60 9.69 7.10 -6.50
C LEU A 60 8.58 6.67 -7.47
N GLY A 61 7.62 5.90 -6.97
CA GLY A 61 6.53 5.40 -7.78
C GLY A 61 6.87 4.25 -8.69
N GLN A 62 7.88 3.48 -8.32
CA GLN A 62 8.16 2.20 -8.96
C GLN A 62 7.12 1.14 -8.53
N GLU A 63 6.38 1.38 -7.44
CA GLU A 63 5.21 0.59 -7.03
C GLU A 63 3.87 1.07 -7.63
N GLU A 64 3.83 1.57 -8.88
CA GLU A 64 2.56 1.81 -9.62
C GLU A 64 1.91 0.50 -10.11
N SER A 65 2.08 -0.58 -9.37
CA SER A 65 1.26 -1.77 -9.55
C SER A 65 1.03 -2.43 -8.20
N SER A 66 -0.24 -2.67 -7.90
CA SER A 66 -0.74 -3.45 -6.76
C SER A 66 -0.64 -2.79 -5.38
N ASN A 67 -1.42 -1.73 -5.17
CA ASN A 67 -2.01 -1.42 -3.86
C ASN A 67 -3.10 -2.47 -3.47
N LYS A 68 -2.80 -3.75 -3.70
CA LYS A 68 -3.58 -4.96 -3.37
C LYS A 68 -2.68 -6.02 -2.71
N LYS A 69 -1.51 -5.67 -2.18
CA LYS A 69 -0.57 -6.69 -1.67
C LYS A 69 -0.91 -7.26 -0.29
N ASP A 70 -1.89 -6.70 0.43
CA ASP A 70 -2.39 -7.35 1.65
C ASP A 70 -3.76 -8.03 1.48
N CYS A 71 -4.36 -7.95 0.29
CA CYS A 71 -5.62 -8.62 -0.02
C CYS A 71 -5.38 -9.64 -1.14
N LEU A 72 -5.06 -10.88 -0.76
CA LEU A 72 -5.13 -12.01 -1.69
C LEU A 72 -6.61 -12.22 -2.07
N ASP A 73 -6.92 -12.14 -3.36
CA ASP A 73 -8.26 -12.44 -3.84
C ASP A 73 -8.46 -13.96 -3.86
N ILE A 74 -9.18 -14.47 -2.86
CA ILE A 74 -9.52 -15.89 -2.73
C ILE A 74 -10.39 -16.35 -3.92
N ALA A 75 -11.04 -15.41 -4.63
CA ALA A 75 -11.77 -15.74 -5.86
C ALA A 75 -10.84 -16.16 -7.01
N ASP A 76 -9.58 -15.70 -7.02
CA ASP A 76 -8.61 -16.10 -8.04
C ASP A 76 -8.27 -17.59 -7.90
N LYS A 77 -8.45 -18.35 -8.98
CA LYS A 77 -8.14 -19.78 -9.02
C LYS A 77 -6.64 -20.06 -9.00
N ASN A 78 -5.82 -19.05 -9.30
CA ASN A 78 -4.36 -19.14 -9.27
C ASN A 78 -3.76 -18.73 -7.92
N ALA A 79 -4.58 -18.30 -6.95
CA ALA A 79 -4.13 -17.93 -5.62
C ALA A 79 -3.68 -19.19 -4.85
N GLN A 80 -2.37 -19.36 -4.69
CA GLN A 80 -1.80 -20.38 -3.82
C GLN A 80 -1.92 -19.90 -2.37
N LEU A 81 -2.87 -20.48 -1.64
CA LEU A 81 -3.08 -20.18 -0.23
C LEU A 81 -2.04 -20.95 0.61
N LEU A 82 -1.45 -20.26 1.60
CA LEU A 82 -0.61 -20.86 2.61
C LEU A 82 -1.27 -20.75 3.98
N TYR A 83 -1.20 -21.81 4.76
CA TYR A 83 -1.60 -21.83 6.18
C TYR A 83 -0.43 -22.40 6.98
N GLU A 84 0.06 -21.65 7.97
CA GLU A 84 1.27 -22.01 8.74
C GLU A 84 2.51 -22.29 7.85
N GLY A 85 2.61 -21.59 6.71
CA GLY A 85 3.69 -21.79 5.75
C GLY A 85 3.59 -23.05 4.88
N GLN A 86 2.50 -23.82 4.99
CA GLN A 86 2.22 -24.97 4.15
C GLN A 86 1.14 -24.65 3.11
N HIS A 87 1.23 -25.24 1.91
CA HIS A 87 0.20 -25.11 0.89
C HIS A 87 -1.13 -25.70 1.37
N VAL A 88 -2.19 -24.90 1.30
CA VAL A 88 -3.54 -25.36 1.63
C VAL A 88 -4.01 -26.35 0.56
N PRO A 89 -4.42 -27.57 0.91
CA PRO A 89 -4.95 -28.52 -0.06
C PRO A 89 -6.22 -27.98 -0.75
N GLU A 90 -6.39 -28.29 -2.03
CA GLU A 90 -7.50 -27.80 -2.86
C GLU A 90 -8.88 -28.01 -2.23
N LYS A 91 -9.06 -29.13 -1.52
CA LYS A 91 -10.29 -29.45 -0.79
C LYS A 91 -10.72 -28.32 0.16
N TYR A 92 -9.79 -27.74 0.90
CA TYR A 92 -10.07 -26.69 1.88
C TYR A 92 -10.31 -25.34 1.21
N VAL A 93 -9.59 -25.05 0.13
CA VAL A 93 -9.82 -23.85 -0.70
C VAL A 93 -11.23 -23.86 -1.29
N ASN A 94 -11.68 -25.03 -1.76
CA ASN A 94 -13.03 -25.20 -2.31
C ASN A 94 -14.12 -25.05 -1.23
N MET A 95 -13.89 -25.57 -0.02
CA MET A 95 -14.81 -25.39 1.10
C MET A 95 -14.94 -23.92 1.50
N LEU A 96 -13.81 -23.20 1.59
CA LEU A 96 -13.82 -21.75 1.88
C LEU A 96 -14.56 -20.97 0.81
N ARG A 97 -14.34 -21.29 -0.47
CA ARG A 97 -15.04 -20.67 -1.59
C ARG A 97 -16.55 -20.91 -1.53
N PHE A 98 -16.96 -22.13 -1.19
CA PHE A 98 -18.37 -22.48 -1.05
C PHE A 98 -19.07 -21.63 0.01
N ILE A 99 -18.47 -21.52 1.21
CA ILE A 99 -19.01 -20.72 2.32
C ILE A 99 -19.13 -19.25 1.92
N MET A 100 -18.12 -18.70 1.24
CA MET A 100 -18.13 -17.30 0.80
C MET A 100 -19.22 -17.01 -0.25
N GLU A 101 -19.47 -17.94 -1.17
CA GLU A 101 -20.55 -17.80 -2.16
C GLU A 101 -21.94 -17.93 -1.50
N GLU A 102 -22.08 -18.78 -0.49
CA GLU A 102 -23.30 -18.93 0.30
C GLU A 102 -23.64 -17.61 1.03
N ASP A 103 -22.68 -17.04 1.76
CA ASP A 103 -22.82 -15.73 2.42
C ASP A 103 -23.20 -14.61 1.44
N ARG A 104 -22.64 -14.63 0.22
CA ARG A 104 -23.01 -13.66 -0.83
C ARG A 104 -24.45 -13.86 -1.27
N ALA A 105 -24.89 -15.11 -1.46
CA ALA A 105 -26.26 -15.42 -1.86
C ALA A 105 -27.28 -14.98 -0.80
N GLU A 106 -26.98 -15.17 0.49
CA GLU A 106 -27.85 -14.74 1.60
C GLU A 106 -28.03 -13.23 1.65
N LYS A 107 -26.93 -12.47 1.52
CA LYS A 107 -26.98 -10.99 1.50
C LYS A 107 -27.86 -10.44 0.37
N THR A 108 -27.89 -11.11 -0.79
CA THR A 108 -28.75 -10.69 -1.92
C THR A 108 -30.24 -10.98 -1.69
N LYS A 109 -30.57 -11.96 -0.83
CA LYS A 109 -31.96 -12.30 -0.48
C LYS A 109 -32.51 -11.34 0.57
N THR A 110 -31.72 -10.94 1.54
CA THR A 110 -32.14 -10.02 2.62
C THR A 110 -32.37 -8.58 2.12
N SER A 111 -31.67 -8.14 1.06
CA SER A 111 -31.86 -6.80 0.47
C SER A 111 -33.12 -6.65 -0.39
N LYS A 112 -33.87 -7.74 -0.64
CA LYS A 112 -35.09 -7.73 -1.46
C LYS A 112 -36.39 -7.85 -0.64
N ASN A 113 -36.30 -7.88 0.69
CA ASN A 113 -37.45 -7.82 1.60
C ASN A 113 -37.55 -6.48 2.30
#